data_AF-E4RVC2-F1
#
_entry.id   AF-E4RVC2-F1
#
_cell.length_a   1.000
_cell.length_b   1.000
_cell.length_c   1.000
_cell.angle_alpha   90.00
_cell.angle_beta   90.00
_cell.angle_gamma   90.00
#
_symmetry.space_group_name_H-M   'P 1'
#
loop_
_entity.id
_entity.type
_entity.pdbx_description
1 polymer ?
#
loop_
_entity_poly.entity_id
_entity_poly.type
_entity_poly.pdbx_seq_one_letter_code
_entity_poly.pdbx_strand_id
1 'polypeptide(L)'
;MPCFHRFYDELIPNQNLVEYLFIGTFNPSWNAENENNAEYFYGRETNFFWCICPHAFNRNCLIDKGKPEWLSFCEQNLIGLTDLIKNIENADQENDQHVQLLTNGFQDKNLDLRENGQYIFNIDFNTDDIIKYITSRRNSLKGVFFTRRTDNGIRRIWEQWCQISNHCNELSIYNAVLPTPSLRGGGTLKSTISTWRTEIEKCSQD
;
A
#
# COMPACT_ATOMS: atom_id res chain seq x y z
N MET A 1 -11.50 1.35 -20.96
CA MET A 1 -12.24 1.64 -19.71
C MET A 1 -11.23 1.83 -18.60
N PRO A 2 -11.38 2.83 -17.71
CA PRO A 2 -10.43 3.04 -16.63
C PRO A 2 -10.24 1.76 -15.80
N CYS A 3 -9.01 1.53 -15.34
CA CYS A 3 -8.70 0.43 -14.44
C CYS A 3 -8.79 0.95 -13.01
N PHE A 4 -9.90 0.68 -12.34
CA PHE A 4 -10.09 1.06 -10.94
C PHE A 4 -9.21 0.22 -10.02
N HIS A 5 -8.95 0.76 -8.83
CA HIS A 5 -8.47 -0.02 -7.71
C HIS A 5 -9.47 -1.13 -7.37
N ARG A 6 -8.97 -2.32 -7.03
CA ARG A 6 -9.80 -3.48 -6.71
C ARG A 6 -10.71 -3.26 -5.51
N PHE A 7 -10.24 -2.48 -4.54
CA PHE A 7 -10.95 -2.12 -3.31
C PHE A 7 -11.30 -0.63 -3.31
N TYR A 8 -11.77 -0.10 -4.45
CA TYR A 8 -12.00 1.33 -4.66
C TYR A 8 -12.82 1.96 -3.52
N ASP A 9 -13.93 1.32 -3.14
CA ASP A 9 -14.84 1.80 -2.09
C ASP A 9 -14.31 1.56 -0.66
N GLU A 10 -13.21 0.81 -0.51
CA GLU A 10 -12.57 0.50 0.78
C GLU A 10 -11.21 1.24 0.93
N LEU A 11 -10.87 2.17 0.02
CA LEU A 11 -9.59 2.89 0.05
C LEU A 11 -9.40 3.77 1.27
N ILE A 12 -10.48 4.22 1.93
CA ILE A 12 -10.40 4.94 3.20
C ILE A 12 -10.91 4.02 4.32
N PRO A 13 -10.07 3.71 5.33
CA PRO A 13 -10.50 2.83 6.41
C PRO A 13 -11.74 3.38 7.15
N ASN A 14 -12.74 2.54 7.35
CA ASN A 14 -14.00 2.91 8.00
C ASN A 14 -14.04 2.56 9.50
N GLN A 15 -12.94 2.04 10.05
CA GLN A 15 -12.84 1.63 11.45
C GLN A 15 -12.99 2.84 12.39
N ASN A 16 -13.64 2.68 13.54
CA ASN A 16 -13.83 3.78 14.49
C ASN A 16 -12.49 4.33 15.03
N LEU A 17 -11.51 3.46 15.27
CA LEU A 17 -10.20 3.80 15.80
C LEU A 17 -9.11 3.16 14.95
N VAL A 18 -8.11 3.97 14.59
CA VAL A 18 -6.89 3.55 13.89
C VAL A 18 -5.72 4.29 14.52
N GLU A 19 -4.68 3.54 14.89
CA GLU A 19 -3.42 4.06 15.41
C GLU A 19 -2.29 3.94 14.37
N TYR A 20 -2.35 2.93 13.51
CA TYR A 20 -1.32 2.68 12.49
C TYR A 20 -1.95 2.62 11.10
N LEU A 21 -1.52 3.50 10.20
CA LEU A 21 -1.97 3.50 8.80
C LEU A 21 -0.86 2.95 7.90
N PHE A 22 -1.12 1.86 7.20
CA PHE A 22 -0.21 1.33 6.18
C PHE A 22 -0.73 1.69 4.79
N ILE A 23 0.18 2.22 3.98
CA ILE A 23 -0.08 2.74 2.65
C ILE A 23 0.70 1.89 1.63
N GLY A 24 -0.02 1.25 0.72
CA GLY A 24 0.54 0.60 -0.46
C GLY A 24 0.43 1.49 -1.69
N THR A 25 0.54 0.90 -2.86
CA THR A 25 0.62 1.62 -4.13
C THR A 25 -0.66 1.48 -4.92
N PHE A 26 -0.89 0.30 -5.50
CA PHE A 26 -2.04 0.02 -6.35
C PHE A 26 -2.33 -1.47 -6.46
N ASN A 27 -3.62 -1.81 -6.35
CA ASN A 27 -4.15 -3.11 -6.72
C ASN A 27 -5.16 -2.96 -7.87
N PRO A 28 -4.82 -3.33 -9.12
CA PRO A 28 -5.75 -3.21 -10.23
C PRO A 28 -6.94 -4.17 -10.09
N SER A 29 -8.12 -3.67 -10.47
CA SER A 29 -9.37 -4.43 -10.56
C SER A 29 -9.35 -5.46 -11.70
N TRP A 30 -8.53 -5.25 -12.73
CA TRP A 30 -8.38 -6.21 -13.81
C TRP A 30 -7.71 -7.47 -13.30
N ASN A 31 -8.26 -8.62 -13.70
CA ASN A 31 -7.75 -9.91 -13.25
C ASN A 31 -6.51 -10.31 -14.06
N ALA A 32 -5.49 -10.81 -13.36
CA ALA A 32 -4.38 -11.48 -14.01
C ALA A 32 -4.80 -12.86 -14.54
N GLU A 33 -4.24 -13.25 -15.68
CA GLU A 33 -4.49 -14.55 -16.32
C GLU A 33 -4.08 -15.73 -15.45
N ASN A 34 -3.09 -15.54 -14.57
CA ASN A 34 -2.62 -16.56 -13.63
C ASN A 34 -3.39 -16.59 -12.31
N GLU A 35 -4.54 -15.90 -12.24
CA GLU A 35 -5.43 -15.82 -11.08
C GLU A 35 -4.79 -15.27 -9.78
N ASN A 36 -3.58 -14.68 -9.84
CA ASN A 36 -2.92 -14.05 -8.69
C ASN A 36 -3.52 -12.67 -8.35
N ASN A 37 -4.84 -12.66 -8.15
CA ASN A 37 -5.63 -11.50 -7.78
C ASN A 37 -5.73 -11.44 -6.26
N ALA A 38 -5.66 -10.25 -5.68
CA ALA A 38 -5.77 -10.13 -4.23
C ALA A 38 -7.24 -10.16 -3.80
N GLU A 39 -7.56 -10.92 -2.76
CA GLU A 39 -8.90 -10.93 -2.14
C GLU A 39 -9.08 -9.77 -1.14
N TYR A 40 -7.98 -9.21 -0.65
CA TYR A 40 -7.93 -8.01 0.18
C TYR A 40 -6.58 -7.30 -0.01
N PHE A 41 -6.38 -6.13 0.62
CA PHE A 41 -5.10 -5.41 0.59
C PHE A 41 -3.95 -6.37 0.94
N TYR A 42 -2.88 -6.33 0.12
CA TYR A 42 -1.73 -7.21 0.23
C TYR A 42 -2.01 -8.73 0.17
N GLY A 43 -3.22 -9.18 -0.18
CA GLY A 43 -3.63 -10.58 -0.15
C GLY A 43 -3.16 -11.46 -1.32
N ARG A 44 -2.16 -11.04 -2.10
CA ARG A 44 -1.58 -11.88 -3.17
C ARG A 44 -0.56 -12.85 -2.58
N GLU A 45 -0.45 -14.05 -3.13
CA GLU A 45 0.52 -15.07 -2.70
C GLU A 45 1.97 -14.56 -2.74
N THR A 46 2.27 -13.67 -3.70
CA THR A 46 3.60 -13.09 -3.88
C THR A 46 3.94 -11.97 -2.88
N ASN A 47 3.06 -11.69 -1.92
CA ASN A 47 3.18 -10.62 -0.95
C ASN A 47 3.18 -11.16 0.49
N PHE A 48 4.25 -10.89 1.23
CA PHE A 48 4.42 -11.36 2.60
C PHE A 48 3.89 -10.40 3.67
N PHE A 49 3.05 -9.41 3.33
CA PHE A 49 2.52 -8.46 4.32
C PHE A 49 1.88 -9.19 5.50
N TRP A 50 1.05 -10.19 5.21
CA TRP A 50 0.36 -11.00 6.22
C TRP A 50 1.27 -11.98 6.98
N CYS A 51 2.56 -12.07 6.63
CA CYS A 51 3.59 -12.68 7.47
C CYS A 51 4.36 -11.61 8.26
N ILE A 52 4.77 -10.55 7.58
CA ILE A 52 5.67 -9.52 8.11
C ILE A 52 4.97 -8.67 9.17
N CYS A 53 3.81 -8.11 8.84
CA CYS A 53 3.10 -7.18 9.70
C CYS A 53 2.68 -7.85 11.02
N PRO A 54 2.03 -9.04 11.03
CA PRO A 54 1.74 -9.74 12.28
C PRO A 54 2.98 -10.00 13.13
N HIS A 55 4.09 -10.46 12.54
CA HIS A 55 5.32 -10.65 13.29
C HIS A 55 5.90 -9.34 13.83
N ALA A 56 5.77 -8.23 13.10
CA ALA A 56 6.20 -6.92 13.59
C ALA A 56 5.43 -6.51 14.87
N PHE A 57 4.14 -6.90 14.97
CA PHE A 57 3.29 -6.75 16.15
C PHE A 57 3.37 -7.92 17.15
N ASN A 58 4.40 -8.77 17.07
CA ASN A 58 4.57 -9.95 17.93
C ASN A 58 3.39 -10.95 17.89
N ARG A 59 2.74 -11.07 16.74
CA ARG A 59 1.71 -12.06 16.43
C ARG A 59 2.24 -13.14 15.48
N ASN A 60 1.43 -14.19 15.29
CA ASN A 60 1.73 -15.27 14.36
C ASN A 60 1.50 -14.83 12.91
N CYS A 61 2.26 -15.43 11.99
CA CYS A 61 2.05 -15.29 10.55
C CYS A 61 0.60 -15.65 10.17
N LEU A 62 0.00 -14.86 9.26
CA LEU A 62 -1.36 -15.01 8.74
C LEU A 62 -1.37 -15.20 7.21
N ILE A 63 -0.23 -15.56 6.60
CA ILE A 63 -0.12 -15.68 5.14
C ILE A 63 -1.01 -16.79 4.55
N ASP A 64 -1.36 -17.79 5.36
CA ASP A 64 -2.22 -18.92 5.02
C ASP A 64 -3.68 -18.69 5.45
N LYS A 65 -4.03 -17.49 5.89
CA LYS A 65 -5.38 -17.11 6.35
C LYS A 65 -6.10 -16.28 5.28
N GLY A 66 -7.38 -15.99 5.54
CA GLY A 66 -8.21 -15.21 4.64
C GLY A 66 -8.60 -13.84 5.18
N LYS A 67 -9.44 -13.13 4.41
CA LYS A 67 -9.96 -11.80 4.76
C LYS A 67 -10.54 -11.72 6.19
N PRO A 68 -11.29 -12.70 6.74
CA PRO A 68 -11.82 -12.60 8.11
C PRO A 68 -10.73 -12.47 9.18
N GLU A 69 -9.69 -13.30 9.14
CA GLU A 69 -8.59 -13.26 10.11
C GLU A 69 -7.73 -12.01 9.94
N TRP A 70 -7.52 -11.57 8.69
CA TRP A 70 -6.81 -10.34 8.39
C TRP A 70 -7.52 -9.10 8.94
N LEU A 71 -8.84 -9.02 8.76
CA LEU A 71 -9.66 -7.95 9.34
C LEU A 71 -9.63 -8.00 10.86
N SER A 72 -9.80 -9.18 11.46
CA SER A 72 -9.71 -9.35 12.92
C SER A 72 -8.34 -8.92 13.46
N PHE A 73 -7.25 -9.21 12.76
CA PHE A 73 -5.92 -8.73 13.12
C PHE A 73 -5.83 -7.22 13.03
N CYS A 74 -6.33 -6.62 11.94
CA CYS A 74 -6.33 -5.17 11.77
C CYS A 74 -7.13 -4.47 12.87
N GLU A 75 -8.31 -4.96 13.23
CA GLU A 75 -9.12 -4.40 14.31
C GLU A 75 -8.43 -4.49 15.66
N GLN A 76 -7.89 -5.67 16.02
CA GLN A 76 -7.24 -5.90 17.32
C GLN A 76 -5.96 -5.07 17.51
N ASN A 77 -5.28 -4.71 16.42
CA ASN A 77 -4.03 -3.94 16.44
C ASN A 77 -4.22 -2.51 15.92
N LEU A 78 -5.47 -2.06 15.71
CA LEU A 78 -5.85 -0.70 15.30
C LEU A 78 -5.15 -0.25 14.00
N ILE A 79 -5.09 -1.16 13.03
CA ILE A 79 -4.43 -0.99 11.74
C ILE A 79 -5.47 -0.62 10.67
N GLY A 80 -5.23 0.51 10.00
CA GLY A 80 -5.87 0.88 8.74
C GLY A 80 -4.97 0.54 7.55
N LEU A 81 -5.57 0.10 6.45
CA LEU A 81 -4.89 -0.17 5.18
C LEU A 81 -5.46 0.73 4.08
N THR A 82 -4.61 1.25 3.20
CA THR A 82 -5.00 2.05 2.04
C THR A 82 -3.93 1.93 0.95
N ASP A 83 -4.23 2.40 -0.26
CA ASP A 83 -3.31 2.49 -1.39
C ASP A 83 -3.33 3.91 -1.98
N LEU A 84 -2.20 4.33 -2.58
CA LEU A 84 -2.05 5.67 -3.15
C LEU A 84 -2.85 5.90 -4.43
N ILE A 85 -3.18 4.87 -5.19
CA ILE A 85 -3.79 5.02 -6.52
C ILE A 85 -5.25 4.56 -6.50
N LYS A 86 -6.15 5.45 -6.93
CA LYS A 86 -7.58 5.17 -7.07
C LYS A 86 -7.89 4.44 -8.36
N ASN A 87 -7.36 4.93 -9.47
CA ASN A 87 -7.56 4.31 -10.79
C ASN A 87 -6.52 4.79 -11.81
N ILE A 88 -6.45 4.05 -12.91
CA ILE A 88 -5.72 4.41 -14.12
C ILE A 88 -6.75 4.86 -15.16
N GLU A 89 -6.81 6.18 -15.39
CA GLU A 89 -7.93 6.82 -16.09
C GLU A 89 -8.03 6.41 -17.56
N ASN A 90 -6.87 6.29 -18.22
CA ASN A 90 -6.76 5.98 -19.64
C ASN A 90 -6.43 4.52 -19.93
N ALA A 91 -6.59 3.62 -18.95
CA ALA A 91 -6.41 2.19 -19.20
C ALA A 91 -7.41 1.70 -20.27
N ASP A 92 -6.97 0.73 -21.06
CA ASP A 92 -7.78 0.14 -22.13
C ASP A 92 -7.61 -1.38 -22.18
N GLN A 93 -8.70 -2.13 -22.05
CA GLN A 93 -8.67 -3.60 -22.00
C GLN A 93 -8.46 -4.21 -23.39
N GLU A 94 -8.76 -3.46 -24.45
CA GLU A 94 -8.49 -3.86 -25.83
C GLU A 94 -7.02 -3.61 -26.25
N ASN A 95 -6.22 -3.02 -25.35
CA ASN A 95 -4.80 -2.79 -25.57
C ASN A 95 -3.98 -3.81 -24.77
N ASP A 96 -3.41 -4.79 -25.48
CA ASP A 96 -2.60 -5.86 -24.90
C ASP A 96 -1.44 -5.34 -24.03
N GLN A 97 -0.80 -4.24 -24.44
CA GLN A 97 0.27 -3.62 -23.66
C GLN A 97 -0.26 -3.13 -22.31
N HIS A 98 -1.43 -2.47 -22.29
CA HIS A 98 -2.03 -1.99 -21.06
C HIS A 98 -2.39 -3.15 -20.12
N VAL A 99 -3.00 -4.21 -20.66
CA VAL A 99 -3.32 -5.42 -19.89
C VAL A 99 -2.04 -6.00 -19.29
N GLN A 100 -0.99 -6.21 -20.10
CA GLN A 100 0.28 -6.75 -19.61
C GLN A 100 0.92 -5.88 -18.54
N LEU A 101 0.95 -4.55 -18.73
CA LEU A 101 1.57 -3.64 -17.77
C LEU A 101 0.84 -3.61 -16.42
N LEU A 102 -0.49 -3.76 -16.42
CA LEU A 102 -1.30 -3.69 -15.21
C LEU A 102 -1.44 -5.05 -14.50
N THR A 103 -1.45 -6.18 -15.23
CA THR A 103 -1.77 -7.48 -14.62
C THR A 103 -0.56 -8.40 -14.48
N ASN A 104 0.52 -8.19 -15.24
CA ASN A 104 1.69 -9.06 -15.17
C ASN A 104 2.66 -8.66 -14.04
N GLY A 105 2.57 -9.39 -12.94
CA GLY A 105 3.48 -9.26 -11.80
C GLY A 105 3.33 -7.96 -10.99
N PHE A 106 2.33 -7.14 -11.30
CA PHE A 106 1.88 -5.96 -10.54
C PHE A 106 3.04 -5.04 -10.12
N GLN A 107 3.94 -4.73 -11.06
CA GLN A 107 5.11 -3.92 -10.78
C GLN A 107 4.76 -2.43 -10.88
N ASP A 108 4.84 -1.69 -9.78
CA ASP A 108 4.52 -0.26 -9.80
C ASP A 108 5.34 0.55 -10.82
N LYS A 109 6.56 0.11 -11.16
CA LYS A 109 7.39 0.79 -12.17
C LYS A 109 6.71 0.85 -13.54
N ASN A 110 5.80 -0.08 -13.82
CA ASN A 110 5.01 -0.11 -15.03
C ASN A 110 4.08 1.10 -15.13
N LEU A 111 3.63 1.62 -13.98
CA LEU A 111 2.74 2.76 -13.90
C LEU A 111 3.44 4.07 -14.30
N ASP A 112 4.76 4.14 -14.15
CA ASP A 112 5.59 5.29 -14.52
C ASP A 112 6.37 5.11 -15.83
N LEU A 113 6.07 4.05 -16.59
CA LEU A 113 6.65 3.85 -17.91
C LEU A 113 6.24 4.97 -18.86
N ARG A 114 7.17 5.29 -19.76
CA ARG A 114 7.01 6.31 -20.77
C ARG A 114 7.21 5.74 -22.16
N GLU A 115 6.42 6.25 -23.09
CA GLU A 115 6.55 6.02 -24.52
C GLU A 115 6.59 7.37 -25.23
N ASN A 116 7.55 7.58 -26.13
CA ASN A 116 7.74 8.85 -26.84
C ASN A 116 7.81 10.08 -25.91
N GLY A 117 8.41 9.91 -24.73
CA GLY A 117 8.58 10.97 -23.73
C GLY A 117 7.36 11.24 -22.85
N GLN A 118 6.20 10.62 -23.14
CA GLN A 118 4.95 10.77 -22.39
C GLN A 118 4.71 9.55 -21.50
N TYR A 119 4.03 9.74 -20.37
CA TYR A 119 3.59 8.60 -19.57
C TYR A 119 2.54 7.79 -20.32
N ILE A 120 2.64 6.47 -20.27
CA ILE A 120 1.64 5.57 -20.85
C ILE A 120 0.31 5.75 -20.10
N PHE A 121 0.37 5.92 -18.78
CA PHE A 121 -0.79 5.99 -17.91
C PHE A 121 -0.99 7.34 -17.24
N ASN A 122 -2.25 7.80 -17.24
CA ASN A 122 -2.77 8.84 -16.39
C ASN A 122 -3.29 8.20 -15.10
N ILE A 123 -2.86 8.74 -13.95
CA ILE A 123 -3.08 8.14 -12.63
C ILE A 123 -3.91 9.10 -11.80
N ASP A 124 -5.04 8.63 -11.29
CA ASP A 124 -5.82 9.30 -10.27
C ASP A 124 -5.37 8.83 -8.89
N PHE A 125 -4.97 9.76 -8.02
CA PHE A 125 -4.37 9.48 -6.73
C PHE A 125 -5.36 9.69 -5.57
N ASN A 126 -5.16 8.91 -4.51
CA ASN A 126 -5.89 8.95 -3.25
C ASN A 126 -5.28 9.88 -2.20
N THR A 127 -4.24 10.63 -2.58
CA THR A 127 -3.41 11.45 -1.68
C THR A 127 -4.23 12.43 -0.84
N ASP A 128 -5.12 13.19 -1.48
CA ASP A 128 -5.93 14.21 -0.78
C ASP A 128 -6.87 13.60 0.25
N ASP A 129 -7.46 12.44 -0.06
CA ASP A 129 -8.39 11.77 0.85
C ASP A 129 -7.65 11.09 1.99
N ILE A 130 -6.43 10.56 1.74
CA ILE A 130 -5.52 10.09 2.79
C ILE A 130 -5.12 11.25 3.72
N ILE A 131 -4.76 12.41 3.18
CA ILE A 131 -4.42 13.61 3.97
C ILE A 131 -5.60 14.06 4.84
N LYS A 132 -6.81 14.12 4.27
CA LYS A 132 -8.04 14.43 5.05
C LYS A 132 -8.26 13.40 6.15
N TYR A 133 -8.10 12.12 5.84
CA TYR A 133 -8.24 11.03 6.80
C TYR A 133 -7.26 11.17 7.97
N ILE A 134 -5.97 11.38 7.68
CA ILE A 134 -4.92 11.61 8.69
C ILE A 134 -5.26 12.82 9.56
N THR A 135 -5.67 13.94 8.94
CA THR A 135 -6.06 15.16 9.67
C THR A 135 -7.18 14.91 10.66
N SER A 136 -8.22 14.19 10.23
CA SER A 136 -9.37 13.86 11.07
C SER A 136 -9.02 12.97 12.27
N ARG A 137 -7.86 12.28 12.23
CA ARG A 137 -7.38 11.32 13.22
C ARG A 137 -6.06 11.71 13.88
N ARG A 138 -5.67 12.99 13.77
CA ARG A 138 -4.37 13.47 14.29
C ARG A 138 -4.09 13.14 15.76
N ASN A 139 -5.15 12.95 16.56
CA ASN A 139 -5.03 12.65 17.99
C ASN A 139 -4.99 11.14 18.29
N SER A 140 -5.30 10.27 17.32
CA SER A 140 -5.32 8.81 17.51
C SER A 140 -4.23 8.10 16.72
N LEU A 141 -3.78 8.66 15.59
CA LEU A 141 -2.71 8.08 14.80
C LEU A 141 -1.37 8.22 15.50
N LYS A 142 -0.72 7.07 15.73
CA LYS A 142 0.64 6.96 16.24
C LYS A 142 1.65 6.91 15.09
N GLY A 143 1.30 6.26 13.98
CA GLY A 143 2.22 6.05 12.87
C GLY A 143 1.56 5.92 11.49
N VAL A 144 2.20 6.49 10.47
CA VAL A 144 1.82 6.34 9.06
C VAL A 144 2.99 5.76 8.26
N PHE A 145 2.77 4.65 7.56
CA PHE A 145 3.85 3.89 6.93
C PHE A 145 3.60 3.65 5.45
N PHE A 146 4.55 4.04 4.61
CA PHE A 146 4.53 3.64 3.21
C PHE A 146 5.31 2.34 3.02
N THR A 147 4.66 1.32 2.46
CA THR A 147 5.22 -0.03 2.31
C THR A 147 6.22 -0.18 1.16
N ARG A 148 6.92 0.91 0.84
CA ARG A 148 8.00 0.93 -0.15
C ARG A 148 9.05 1.96 0.21
N ARG A 149 10.32 1.54 0.18
CA ARG A 149 11.47 2.32 0.65
C ARG A 149 12.14 3.19 -0.42
N THR A 150 11.90 2.92 -1.69
CA THR A 150 12.63 3.56 -2.80
C THR A 150 11.71 4.17 -3.84
N ASP A 151 12.15 5.30 -4.37
CA ASP A 151 11.54 6.02 -5.50
C ASP A 151 11.88 5.41 -6.87
N ASN A 152 12.80 4.43 -6.90
CA ASN A 152 13.35 3.88 -8.13
C ASN A 152 12.25 3.41 -9.10
N GLY A 153 12.11 4.14 -10.21
CA GLY A 153 11.14 3.87 -11.28
C GLY A 153 9.69 4.23 -10.96
N ILE A 154 9.41 4.98 -9.89
CA ILE A 154 8.03 5.32 -9.47
C ILE A 154 7.88 6.77 -8.99
N ARG A 155 8.57 7.71 -9.65
CA ARG A 155 8.66 9.10 -9.21
C ARG A 155 7.30 9.74 -8.91
N ARG A 156 6.27 9.53 -9.73
CA ARG A 156 4.94 10.15 -9.50
C ARG A 156 4.28 9.64 -8.23
N ILE A 157 4.43 8.34 -7.96
CA ILE A 157 3.92 7.68 -6.75
C ILE A 157 4.71 8.14 -5.52
N TRP A 158 6.03 8.25 -5.64
CA TRP A 158 6.88 8.74 -4.56
C TRP A 158 6.58 10.18 -4.16
N GLU A 159 6.31 11.04 -5.13
CA GLU A 159 5.90 12.43 -4.89
C GLU A 159 4.60 12.50 -4.05
N GLN A 160 3.66 11.56 -4.22
CA GLN A 160 2.46 11.47 -3.37
C GLN A 160 2.79 11.10 -1.92
N TRP A 161 3.70 10.13 -1.73
CA TRP A 161 4.16 9.79 -0.39
C TRP A 161 4.85 10.99 0.27
N CYS A 162 5.68 11.75 -0.46
CA CYS A 162 6.31 12.95 0.10
C CYS A 162 5.28 13.98 0.59
N GLN A 163 4.16 14.16 -0.11
CA GLN A 163 3.08 15.05 0.34
C GLN A 163 2.46 14.55 1.65
N ILE A 164 2.15 13.25 1.75
CA ILE A 164 1.60 12.64 2.96
C ILE A 164 2.59 12.73 4.13
N SER A 165 3.87 12.43 3.88
CA SER A 165 4.95 12.50 4.87
C SER A 165 5.13 13.91 5.41
N ASN A 166 5.15 14.92 4.54
CA ASN A 166 5.22 16.33 4.94
C ASN A 166 4.02 16.72 5.82
N HIS A 167 2.81 16.32 5.42
CA HIS A 167 1.60 16.57 6.21
C HIS A 167 1.64 15.89 7.59
N CYS A 168 2.15 14.66 7.67
CA CYS A 168 2.36 13.98 8.95
C CYS A 168 3.35 14.75 9.84
N ASN A 169 4.45 15.26 9.27
CA ASN A 169 5.44 16.04 10.00
C ASN A 169 4.83 17.34 10.56
N GLU A 170 3.99 18.04 9.79
CA GLU A 170 3.27 19.23 10.24
C GLU A 170 2.34 18.94 11.43
N LEU A 171 1.75 17.75 11.48
CA LEU A 171 0.90 17.29 12.56
C LEU A 171 1.65 16.59 13.71
N SER A 172 2.99 16.51 13.63
CA SER A 172 3.83 15.75 14.57
C SER A 172 3.44 14.27 14.70
N ILE A 173 2.96 13.66 13.61
CA ILE A 173 2.64 12.24 13.52
C ILE A 173 3.87 11.50 12.96
N TYR A 174 4.30 10.45 13.66
CA TYR A 174 5.41 9.64 13.16
C TYR A 174 5.09 9.05 11.79
N ASN A 175 6.06 9.10 10.89
CA ASN A 175 5.92 8.49 9.58
C ASN A 175 7.24 7.92 9.10
N ALA A 176 7.16 6.81 8.36
CA ALA A 176 8.34 6.15 7.84
C ALA A 176 8.05 5.38 6.55
N VAL A 177 9.11 5.16 5.78
CA VAL A 177 9.09 4.21 4.66
C VAL A 177 9.56 2.84 5.12
N LEU A 178 8.88 1.80 4.68
CA LEU A 178 9.16 0.42 5.04
C LEU A 178 9.71 -0.36 3.83
N PRO A 179 10.55 -1.38 4.04
CA PRO A 179 10.90 -2.32 2.98
C PRO A 179 9.63 -2.99 2.43
N THR A 180 9.59 -3.18 1.10
CA THR A 180 8.43 -3.79 0.46
C THR A 180 8.19 -5.22 0.95
N PRO A 181 6.92 -5.61 1.21
CA PRO A 181 6.58 -6.97 1.58
C PRO A 181 6.52 -7.93 0.38
N SER A 182 6.67 -7.44 -0.85
CA SER A 182 6.71 -8.28 -2.06
C SER A 182 7.96 -9.16 -2.10
N LEU A 183 7.85 -10.38 -2.65
CA LEU A 183 8.95 -11.31 -2.97
C LEU A 183 10.15 -10.64 -3.67
N ARG A 184 9.90 -9.56 -4.40
CA ARG A 184 10.91 -8.85 -5.20
C ARG A 184 11.71 -7.81 -4.40
N GLY A 185 11.44 -7.65 -3.11
CA GLY A 185 12.23 -6.80 -2.22
C GLY A 185 13.60 -7.41 -1.94
N GLY A 186 14.69 -6.64 -2.12
CA GLY A 186 16.07 -7.11 -2.00
C GLY A 186 16.57 -7.41 -0.58
N GLY A 187 15.75 -8.02 0.29
CA GLY A 187 16.09 -8.34 1.68
C GLY A 187 15.50 -9.67 2.15
N THR A 188 16.01 -10.21 3.26
CA THR A 188 15.45 -11.43 3.86
C THR A 188 14.15 -11.12 4.61
N LEU A 189 13.23 -12.07 4.69
CA LEU A 189 12.00 -11.94 5.47
C LEU A 189 12.28 -11.52 6.92
N LYS A 190 13.30 -12.12 7.56
CA LYS A 190 13.72 -11.81 8.92
C LYS A 190 14.19 -10.36 9.08
N SER A 191 15.02 -9.86 8.16
CA SER A 191 15.47 -8.46 8.19
C SER A 191 14.31 -7.50 7.98
N THR A 192 13.37 -7.83 7.08
CA THR A 192 12.20 -7.01 6.81
C THR A 192 11.29 -6.92 8.04
N ILE A 193 10.99 -8.04 8.69
CA ILE A 193 10.25 -8.08 9.97
C ILE A 193 10.93 -7.21 11.03
N SER A 194 12.26 -7.35 11.18
CA SER A 194 13.00 -6.55 12.16
C SER A 194 12.89 -5.06 11.88
N THR A 195 13.01 -4.63 10.61
CA THR A 195 12.86 -3.22 10.26
C THR A 195 11.45 -2.72 10.54
N TRP A 196 10.41 -3.45 10.12
CA TRP A 196 9.03 -3.07 10.37
C TRP A 196 8.75 -2.91 11.87
N ARG A 197 9.19 -3.88 12.68
CA ARG A 197 9.05 -3.84 14.13
C ARG A 197 9.70 -2.59 14.73
N THR A 198 10.96 -2.33 14.38
CA THR A 198 11.69 -1.16 14.90
C THR A 198 10.97 0.16 14.56
N GLU A 199 10.43 0.31 13.35
CA GLU A 199 9.70 1.52 12.97
C GLU A 199 8.36 1.66 13.71
N ILE A 200 7.63 0.56 13.92
CA ILE A 200 6.37 0.55 14.67
C ILE A 200 6.60 0.85 16.16
N GLU A 201 7.67 0.31 16.75
CA GLU A 201 8.01 0.52 18.16
C GLU A 201 8.38 1.98 18.47
N LYS A 202 8.98 2.70 17.52
CA LYS A 202 9.27 4.14 17.66
C LYS A 202 8.02 5.00 17.85
N CYS A 203 6.88 4.56 17.31
CA CYS A 203 5.59 5.27 17.43
C CYS A 203 4.90 5.03 18.78
N SER A 204 5.38 4.06 19.56
CA SER A 204 4.73 3.58 20.78
C SER A 204 5.44 4.08 22.05
N GLN A 205 6.49 4.90 21.88
CA GLN A 205 7.25 5.54 22.96
C GLN A 205 6.83 7.00 23.09
N ASP A 206 5.60 7.23 23.54
CA ASP A 206 5.11 8.50 24.08
C ASP A 206 4.27 8.23 25.33
#